data_AF-A0A954TZ94-F1
#
_entry.id   AF-A0A954TZ94-F1
#
_cell.length_a   1.000
_cell.length_b   1.000
_cell.length_c   1.000
_cell.angle_alpha   90.00
_cell.angle_beta   90.00
_cell.angle_gamma   90.00
#
_symmetry.space_group_name_H-M   'P 1'
#
loop_
_entity.id
_entity.type
_entity.pdbx_description
1 polymer ?
#
loop_
_entity_poly.entity_id
_entity_poly.type
_entity_poly.pdbx_seq_one_letter_code
_entity_poly.pdbx_strand_id
1 'polypeptide(L)'
;SGNPVRNAVVEIWQADNNGAYLHSGSGNAEKRDSNFQGFGRFLTGSKGEYLFRTIRPVPYPGRTPHIHFAVNRGSKRVLTTQLYMKDEPLNAKDGIYRSLGASGSLVTSDFGPLADSKVGELSATFDLVLGMTPNEDA
;
A
#
# COMPACT_ATOMS: atom_id res chain seq x y z
N SER A 1 -3.13 1.53 22.13
CA SER A 1 -2.86 2.82 22.81
C SER A 1 -3.19 4.03 21.95
N GLY A 2 -3.29 3.94 20.62
CA GLY A 2 -3.58 5.10 19.75
C GLY A 2 -2.42 6.08 19.63
N ASN A 3 -1.24 5.73 20.16
CA ASN A 3 -0.06 6.59 20.17
C ASN A 3 0.58 6.62 18.77
N PRO A 4 1.09 7.79 18.34
CA PRO A 4 1.84 7.89 17.10
C PRO A 4 3.11 7.05 17.14
N VAL A 5 3.42 6.38 16.03
CA VAL A 5 4.66 5.60 15.90
C VAL A 5 5.68 6.44 15.12
N ARG A 6 6.53 7.16 15.85
CA ARG A 6 7.62 7.97 15.29
C ARG A 6 8.81 7.11 14.85
N ASN A 7 9.55 7.55 13.83
CA ASN A 7 10.78 6.92 13.33
C ASN A 7 10.58 5.46 12.86
N ALA A 8 9.34 5.09 12.51
CA ALA A 8 9.09 3.87 11.77
C ALA A 8 9.35 4.10 10.29
N VAL A 9 9.85 3.08 9.63
CA VAL A 9 10.08 3.09 8.19
C VAL A 9 8.87 2.44 7.53
N VAL A 10 8.09 3.23 6.81
CA VAL A 10 7.02 2.73 5.94
C VAL A 10 7.61 2.54 4.55
N GLU A 11 7.40 1.37 3.97
CA GLU A 11 7.79 1.03 2.60
C GLU A 11 6.55 0.67 1.80
N ILE A 12 6.53 1.10 0.54
CA ILE A 12 5.49 0.70 -0.41
C ILE A 12 6.11 0.04 -1.63
N TRP A 13 5.37 -0.89 -2.23
CA TRP A 13 5.66 -1.38 -3.58
C TRP A 13 4.39 -1.71 -4.35
N GLN A 14 4.42 -1.52 -5.66
CA GLN A 14 3.28 -1.77 -6.55
C GLN A 14 3.74 -2.03 -7.98
N ALA A 15 2.82 -2.58 -8.78
CA ALA A 15 2.97 -2.63 -10.23
C ALA A 15 2.85 -1.23 -10.86
N ASP A 16 3.40 -1.09 -12.07
CA ASP A 16 3.20 0.09 -12.91
C ASP A 16 1.79 0.15 -13.54
N ASN A 17 1.53 1.14 -14.40
CA ASN A 17 0.24 1.31 -15.09
C ASN A 17 -0.08 0.18 -16.09
N ASN A 18 0.88 -0.66 -16.43
CA ASN A 18 0.71 -1.84 -17.29
C ASN A 18 0.54 -3.13 -16.47
N GLY A 19 0.46 -3.02 -15.14
CA GLY A 19 0.38 -4.17 -14.24
C GLY A 19 1.67 -4.98 -14.19
N ALA A 20 2.82 -4.38 -14.56
CA ALA A 20 4.13 -5.02 -14.51
C ALA A 20 4.89 -4.59 -13.24
N TYR A 21 5.52 -5.55 -12.56
CA TYR A 21 6.45 -5.24 -11.48
C TYR A 21 7.88 -5.09 -12.02
N LEU A 22 8.66 -4.22 -11.36
CA LEU A 22 10.11 -4.24 -11.49
C LEU A 22 10.69 -5.44 -10.71
N HIS A 23 10.42 -6.64 -11.20
CA HIS A 23 10.81 -7.90 -10.59
C HIS A 23 11.16 -8.94 -11.68
N SER A 24 12.20 -9.74 -11.46
CA SER A 24 12.68 -10.73 -12.44
C SER A 24 11.65 -11.81 -12.77
N GLY A 25 10.72 -12.09 -11.86
CA GLY A 25 9.61 -13.01 -12.06
C GLY A 25 8.34 -12.40 -12.68
N SER A 26 8.35 -11.13 -13.12
CA SER A 26 7.17 -10.52 -13.75
C SER A 26 6.96 -11.09 -15.15
N GLY A 27 5.81 -11.74 -15.38
CA GLY A 27 5.51 -12.41 -16.66
C GLY A 27 5.25 -11.47 -17.85
N ASN A 28 5.19 -10.16 -17.61
CA ASN A 28 4.98 -9.09 -18.60
C ASN A 28 6.06 -7.98 -18.47
N ALA A 29 7.28 -8.34 -18.07
CA ALA A 29 8.36 -7.39 -17.82
C ALA A 29 8.72 -6.52 -19.03
N GLU A 30 8.44 -6.98 -20.25
CA GLU A 30 8.63 -6.25 -21.51
C GLU A 30 7.70 -5.05 -21.67
N LYS A 31 6.58 -5.02 -20.94
CA LYS A 31 5.61 -3.90 -20.94
C LYS A 31 5.87 -2.89 -19.83
N ARG A 32 6.98 -3.04 -19.09
CA ARG A 32 7.26 -2.19 -17.95
C ARG A 32 7.47 -0.73 -18.37
N ASP A 33 6.88 0.20 -17.64
CA ASP A 33 7.19 1.62 -17.75
C ASP A 33 8.60 1.89 -17.21
N SER A 34 9.50 2.33 -18.09
CA SER A 34 10.90 2.65 -17.74
C SER A 34 11.03 3.82 -16.77
N ASN A 35 9.98 4.63 -16.60
CA ASN A 35 9.98 5.81 -15.74
C ASN A 35 9.35 5.55 -14.37
N PHE A 36 8.85 4.34 -14.11
CA PHE A 36 8.19 4.00 -12.85
C PHE A 36 8.95 2.91 -12.09
N GLN A 37 9.54 3.27 -10.94
CA GLN A 37 10.30 2.32 -10.13
C GLN A 37 9.43 1.38 -9.28
N GLY A 38 8.18 1.77 -8.98
CA GLY A 38 7.23 0.96 -8.21
C GLY A 38 7.59 0.69 -6.75
N PHE A 39 8.55 1.41 -6.16
CA PHE A 39 8.95 1.32 -4.75
C PHE A 39 8.99 2.70 -4.09
N GLY A 40 8.81 2.77 -2.78
CA GLY A 40 8.99 3.99 -2.00
C GLY A 40 9.28 3.70 -0.53
N ARG A 41 10.00 4.60 0.14
CA ARG A 41 10.29 4.51 1.58
C ARG A 41 10.12 5.87 2.25
N PHE A 42 9.48 5.90 3.40
CA PHE A 42 9.24 7.10 4.20
C PHE A 42 9.51 6.84 5.68
N LEU A 43 10.18 7.77 6.36
CA LEU A 43 10.40 7.72 7.80
C LEU A 43 9.31 8.55 8.49
N THR A 44 8.53 7.92 9.37
CA THR A 44 7.40 8.59 10.01
C THR A 44 7.84 9.77 10.88
N GLY A 45 7.05 10.85 10.81
CA GLY A 45 7.26 12.07 11.58
C GLY A 45 6.92 11.93 13.07
N SER A 46 6.97 13.05 13.79
CA SER A 46 6.71 13.06 15.24
C SER A 46 5.27 12.74 15.61
N LYS A 47 4.33 12.88 14.67
CA LYS A 47 2.91 12.50 14.83
C LYS A 47 2.60 11.16 14.14
N GLY A 48 3.61 10.40 13.73
CA GLY A 48 3.44 9.10 13.07
C GLY A 48 3.01 9.18 11.61
N GLU A 49 2.98 10.38 11.04
CA GLU A 49 2.53 10.66 9.69
C GLU A 49 3.53 10.17 8.63
N TYR A 50 3.01 9.76 7.48
CA TYR A 50 3.77 9.45 6.27
C TYR A 50 3.02 9.95 5.03
N LEU A 51 3.75 10.17 3.94
CA LEU A 51 3.16 10.60 2.67
C LEU A 51 3.89 9.95 1.50
N PHE A 52 3.13 9.41 0.56
CA PHE A 52 3.63 8.95 -0.74
C PHE A 52 2.84 9.61 -1.86
N ARG A 53 3.52 9.89 -2.96
CA ARG A 53 2.92 10.21 -4.25
C ARG A 53 3.33 9.14 -5.24
N THR A 54 2.34 8.53 -5.89
CA THR A 54 2.53 7.40 -6.81
C THR A 54 1.44 7.43 -7.87
N ILE A 55 1.52 6.55 -8.87
CA ILE A 55 0.43 6.34 -9.81
C ILE A 55 -0.64 5.46 -9.17
N ARG A 56 -1.89 5.65 -9.57
CA ARG A 56 -3.00 4.78 -9.16
C ARG A 56 -2.68 3.34 -9.55
N PRO A 57 -2.73 2.36 -8.63
CA PRO A 57 -2.46 0.97 -8.98
C PRO A 57 -3.52 0.43 -9.94
N VAL A 58 -3.12 -0.53 -10.76
CA VAL A 58 -3.96 -1.20 -11.77
C VAL A 58 -4.01 -2.70 -11.45
N PRO A 59 -4.98 -3.46 -11.99
CA PRO A 59 -4.98 -4.91 -11.76
C PRO A 59 -3.83 -5.57 -12.52
N TYR A 60 -3.38 -6.71 -12.00
CA TYR A 60 -2.47 -7.63 -12.69
C TYR A 60 -2.99 -9.06 -12.51
N PRO A 61 -2.53 -10.04 -13.30
CA PRO A 61 -3.15 -11.36 -13.38
C PRO A 61 -3.47 -11.99 -12.01
N GLY A 62 -4.76 -12.21 -11.77
CA GLY A 62 -5.28 -12.83 -10.54
C GLY A 62 -5.46 -11.88 -9.35
N ARG A 63 -5.16 -10.58 -9.49
CA ARG A 63 -5.18 -9.61 -8.38
C ARG A 63 -5.99 -8.35 -8.71
N THR A 64 -6.74 -7.87 -7.73
CA THR A 64 -7.38 -6.53 -7.75
C THR A 64 -6.31 -5.43 -7.62
N PRO A 65 -6.53 -4.18 -8.06
CA PRO A 65 -5.61 -3.07 -7.79
C PRO A 65 -5.25 -2.92 -6.30
N HIS A 66 -3.95 -2.89 -5.99
CA HIS A 66 -3.47 -2.68 -4.63
C HIS A 66 -2.06 -2.08 -4.60
N ILE A 67 -1.70 -1.53 -3.44
CA ILE A 67 -0.33 -1.12 -3.09
C ILE A 67 0.09 -1.96 -1.89
N HIS A 68 1.24 -2.60 -1.96
CA HIS A 68 1.77 -3.27 -0.77
C HIS A 68 2.38 -2.27 0.20
N PHE A 69 2.28 -2.58 1.48
CA PHE A 69 2.87 -1.81 2.57
C PHE A 69 3.69 -2.71 3.48
N ALA A 70 4.82 -2.20 3.94
CA ALA A 70 5.54 -2.75 5.08
C ALA A 70 5.88 -1.65 6.09
N VAL A 71 5.86 -2.00 7.37
CA VAL A 71 6.31 -1.13 8.44
C VAL A 71 7.48 -1.79 9.15
N ASN A 72 8.59 -1.07 9.26
CA ASN A 72 9.77 -1.50 9.99
C ASN A 72 10.01 -0.58 11.18
N ARG A 73 10.38 -1.17 12.33
CA ARG A 73 10.84 -0.46 13.52
C ARG A 73 12.26 -0.91 13.82
N GLY A 74 13.21 0.00 13.65
CA GLY A 74 14.63 -0.36 13.59
C GLY A 74 14.89 -1.33 12.45
N SER A 75 15.50 -2.49 12.76
CA SER A 75 15.80 -3.55 11.78
C SER A 75 14.67 -4.58 11.61
N LYS A 76 13.57 -4.47 12.37
CA LYS A 76 12.50 -5.47 12.36
C LYS A 76 11.33 -5.01 11.51
N ARG A 77 10.86 -5.87 10.59
CA ARG A 77 9.57 -5.70 9.92
C ARG A 77 8.46 -6.18 10.85
N VAL A 78 7.58 -5.25 11.24
CA VAL A 78 6.51 -5.49 12.23
C VAL A 78 5.13 -5.63 11.58
N LEU A 79 4.98 -5.18 10.34
CA LEU A 79 3.76 -5.36 9.55
C LEU A 79 4.10 -5.52 8.07
N THR A 80 3.37 -6.40 7.39
CA THR A 80 3.26 -6.44 5.93
C THR A 80 1.78 -6.56 5.60
N THR A 81 1.27 -5.64 4.78
CA THR A 81 -0.14 -5.59 4.40
C THR A 81 -0.29 -5.03 2.99
N GLN A 82 -1.52 -4.82 2.54
CA GLN A 82 -1.85 -4.28 1.22
C GLN A 82 -2.95 -3.25 1.38
N LEU A 83 -2.89 -2.15 0.65
CA LEU A 83 -3.96 -1.16 0.53
C LEU A 83 -4.76 -1.45 -0.74
N TYR A 84 -6.05 -1.62 -0.59
CA TYR A 84 -7.02 -1.83 -1.66
C TYR A 84 -7.87 -0.59 -1.91
N MET A 85 -8.45 -0.48 -3.10
CA MET A 85 -9.39 0.58 -3.42
C MET A 85 -10.80 0.21 -2.98
N LYS A 86 -11.49 1.16 -2.36
CA LYS A 86 -12.92 1.06 -2.04
C LYS A 86 -13.76 0.94 -3.30
N ASP A 87 -14.81 0.14 -3.23
CA ASP A 87 -15.79 -0.08 -4.30
C ASP A 87 -15.21 -0.63 -5.62
N GLU A 88 -13.97 -1.12 -5.61
CA GLU A 88 -13.34 -1.76 -6.75
C GLU A 88 -13.96 -3.15 -7.01
N PRO A 89 -14.65 -3.37 -8.17
CA PRO A 89 -15.36 -4.62 -8.42
C PRO A 89 -14.47 -5.87 -8.42
N LEU A 90 -13.18 -5.73 -8.74
CA LEU A 90 -12.23 -6.85 -8.72
C LEU A 90 -11.92 -7.34 -7.31
N ASN A 91 -12.19 -6.57 -6.25
CA ASN A 91 -12.07 -7.04 -4.87
C ASN A 91 -12.93 -8.30 -4.61
N ALA A 92 -14.10 -8.40 -5.26
CA ALA A 92 -14.99 -9.56 -5.15
C ALA A 92 -14.44 -10.83 -5.84
N LYS A 93 -13.38 -10.70 -6.66
CA LYS A 93 -12.75 -11.81 -7.40
C LYS A 93 -11.35 -12.15 -6.89
N ASP A 94 -10.69 -11.24 -6.18
CA ASP A 94 -9.35 -11.46 -5.60
C ASP A 94 -9.42 -12.40 -4.39
N GLY A 95 -8.76 -13.56 -4.49
CA GLY A 95 -8.77 -14.57 -3.43
C GLY A 95 -8.09 -14.12 -2.14
N ILE A 96 -7.08 -13.26 -2.22
CA ILE A 96 -6.39 -12.70 -1.05
C ILE A 96 -7.32 -11.72 -0.34
N TYR A 97 -7.92 -10.78 -1.08
CA TYR A 97 -8.86 -9.83 -0.50
C TYR A 97 -10.05 -10.55 0.18
N ARG A 98 -10.64 -11.53 -0.50
CA ARG A 98 -11.74 -12.35 0.03
C ARG A 98 -11.37 -13.10 1.30
N SER A 99 -10.13 -13.58 1.42
CA SER A 99 -9.67 -14.31 2.61
C SER A 99 -9.67 -13.45 3.89
N LEU A 100 -9.69 -12.12 3.75
CA LEU A 100 -9.72 -11.19 4.89
C LEU A 100 -11.09 -11.11 5.57
N GLY A 101 -12.17 -11.55 4.90
CA GLY A 101 -13.53 -11.44 5.43
C GLY A 101 -13.86 -10.01 5.89
N ALA A 102 -14.35 -9.87 7.12
CA ALA A 102 -14.68 -8.57 7.70
C ALA A 102 -13.48 -7.61 7.83
N SER A 103 -12.26 -8.13 7.91
CA SER A 103 -11.04 -7.31 8.02
C SER A 103 -10.66 -6.62 6.70
N GLY A 104 -11.29 -6.96 5.57
CA GLY A 104 -11.04 -6.30 4.29
C GLY A 104 -11.29 -4.78 4.34
N SER A 105 -12.24 -4.32 5.16
CA SER A 105 -12.52 -2.90 5.36
C SER A 105 -11.37 -2.14 6.03
N LEU A 106 -10.53 -2.80 6.83
CA LEU A 106 -9.38 -2.20 7.52
C LEU A 106 -8.20 -1.92 6.58
N VAL A 107 -8.22 -2.52 5.40
CA VAL A 107 -7.15 -2.42 4.39
C VAL A 107 -7.65 -1.80 3.09
N THR A 108 -8.81 -1.16 3.14
CA THR A 108 -9.46 -0.53 1.99
C THR A 108 -9.59 0.96 2.24
N SER A 109 -9.25 1.79 1.25
CA SER A 109 -9.44 3.23 1.35
C SER A 109 -10.16 3.78 0.13
N ASP A 110 -10.85 4.90 0.34
CA ASP A 110 -11.50 5.66 -0.72
C ASP A 110 -10.46 6.55 -1.42
N PHE A 111 -10.39 6.44 -2.74
CA PHE A 111 -9.49 7.23 -3.57
C PHE A 111 -10.29 8.36 -4.21
N GLY A 112 -10.47 9.44 -3.45
CA GLY A 112 -11.24 10.61 -3.86
C GLY A 112 -10.41 11.63 -4.64
N PRO A 113 -11.02 12.57 -5.36
CA PRO A 113 -10.30 13.67 -5.99
C PRO A 113 -9.52 14.50 -4.96
N LEU A 114 -8.26 14.81 -5.26
CA LEU A 114 -7.49 15.76 -4.49
C LEU A 114 -7.98 17.18 -4.84
N ALA A 115 -8.42 17.93 -3.83
CA ALA A 115 -8.84 19.32 -4.00
C ALA A 115 -7.75 20.15 -4.70
N ASP A 116 -8.16 21.06 -5.58
CA ASP A 116 -7.29 21.97 -6.34
C ASP A 116 -6.24 21.29 -7.25
N SER A 117 -6.38 19.98 -7.48
CA SER A 117 -5.52 19.24 -8.38
C SER A 117 -5.68 19.69 -9.83
N LYS A 118 -4.60 20.16 -10.45
CA LYS A 118 -4.58 20.60 -11.86
C LYS A 118 -4.50 19.45 -12.86
N VAL A 119 -4.14 18.25 -12.40
CA VAL A 119 -3.87 17.09 -13.25
C VAL A 119 -4.74 15.87 -12.89
N GLY A 120 -5.79 16.06 -12.08
CA GLY A 120 -6.74 14.99 -11.74
C GLY A 120 -6.21 13.98 -10.72
N GLU A 121 -5.24 14.37 -9.90
CA GLU A 121 -4.75 13.56 -8.78
C GLU A 121 -5.87 13.12 -7.83
N LEU A 122 -5.69 11.94 -7.26
CA LEU A 122 -6.54 11.39 -6.22
C LEU A 122 -5.79 11.42 -4.88
N SER A 123 -6.53 11.43 -3.79
CA SER A 123 -6.02 11.25 -2.42
C SER A 123 -6.72 10.07 -1.75
N ALA A 124 -5.97 9.39 -0.89
CA ALA A 124 -6.47 8.33 -0.03
C ALA A 124 -5.73 8.39 1.30
N THR A 125 -6.45 8.08 2.39
CA THR A 125 -5.86 7.97 3.73
C THR A 125 -5.79 6.51 4.12
N PHE A 126 -4.64 6.07 4.64
CA PHE A 126 -4.47 4.71 5.12
C PHE A 126 -3.76 4.69 6.48
N ASP A 127 -4.54 4.49 7.54
CA ASP A 127 -4.01 4.45 8.90
C ASP A 127 -3.49 3.04 9.23
N LEU A 128 -2.18 2.92 9.44
CA LEU A 128 -1.53 1.67 9.81
C LEU A 128 -1.53 1.53 11.34
N VAL A 129 -2.41 0.69 11.86
CA VAL A 129 -2.51 0.42 13.30
C VAL A 129 -1.70 -0.83 13.64
N LEU A 130 -0.64 -0.65 14.43
CA LEU A 130 0.19 -1.75 14.91
C LEU A 130 -0.36 -2.30 16.24
N GLY A 131 -0.53 -3.62 16.31
CA GLY A 131 -0.79 -4.32 17.57
C GLY A 131 0.48 -4.48 18.39
N MET A 132 0.33 -4.92 19.65
CA MET A 132 1.47 -5.37 20.45
C MET A 132 2.02 -6.65 19.82
N THR A 133 3.28 -6.62 19.41
CA THR A 133 3.96 -7.86 19.01
C THR A 133 4.47 -8.57 20.27
N PRO A 134 4.50 -9.91 20.31
CA PRO A 134 4.97 -10.65 21.50
C PRO A 134 6.38 -10.27 21.98
N ASN A 135 7.17 -9.59 21.14
CA ASN A 135 8.52 -9.15 21.44
C ASN A 135 8.61 -7.74 22.06
N GLU A 136 7.48 -7.11 22.37
CA GLU A 136 7.44 -5.79 23.03
C GLU A 136 7.28 -5.88 24.55
N ASP A 137 7.18 -7.10 25.10
CA ASP A 137 7.12 -7.39 26.53
C ASP A 137 8.44 -7.99 27.09
N ALA A 138 9.58 -7.84 26.37
CA ALA A 138 10.90 -8.35 26.78
C ALA A 138 11.93 -7.24 26.98
#